data_AF-A0A949NIQ8-F1
#
_entry.id   AF-A0A949NIQ8-F1
#
_cell.length_a   1.000
_cell.length_b   1.000
_cell.length_c   1.000
_cell.angle_alpha   90.00
_cell.angle_beta   90.00
_cell.angle_gamma   90.00
#
_symmetry.space_group_name_H-M   'P 1'
#
loop_
_entity.id
_entity.type
_entity.pdbx_description
1 polymer ?
#
loop_
_entity_poly.entity_id
_entity_poly.type
_entity_poly.pdbx_seq_one_letter_code
_entity_poly.pdbx_strand_id
1 'polypeptide(L)'
;MALTLPWSLYFIWIEQWPIAITNLILVALAGVTWLLIRSGRLNTALVVCELSLVVFAIFYGLMFDPPSADIPRITHLYLLVLAMLGYIGHLRRRSIFQLAVTAVSLAAFVALSCTTYAFPFAQTIPDDIRSIGIWVNGVLATTMMCGGIYAIQREITRPKGMALELRNAVRRGEMELYFQPQIDLTGTVLGAEALLRWQHPKRGPVSPGEFIPAAEAAGLMPLLGGWVIQEACRTLALWSDDPALRTLTLAVNVS
;
A
#
# COMPACT_ATOMS: atom_id res chain seq x y z
N MET A 1 -11.57 6.47 17.79
CA MET A 1 -12.65 6.95 18.68
C MET A 1 -13.32 5.83 19.46
N ALA A 2 -13.78 4.74 18.82
CA ALA A 2 -14.53 3.69 19.53
C ALA A 2 -13.77 2.99 20.68
N LEU A 3 -12.45 2.82 20.55
CA LEU A 3 -11.64 2.11 21.55
C LEU A 3 -11.17 3.00 22.71
N THR A 4 -10.98 4.30 22.52
CA THR A 4 -10.37 5.19 23.54
C THR A 4 -11.37 5.75 24.54
N LEU A 5 -12.64 5.94 24.13
CA LEU A 5 -13.72 6.45 24.98
C LEU A 5 -14.04 5.55 26.19
N PRO A 6 -14.20 4.22 26.03
CA PRO A 6 -14.40 3.32 27.17
C PRO A 6 -13.26 3.38 28.18
N TRP A 7 -12.01 3.46 27.70
CA TRP A 7 -10.85 3.62 28.56
C TRP A 7 -10.85 4.96 29.31
N SER A 8 -11.20 6.07 28.66
CA SER A 8 -11.36 7.36 29.35
C SER A 8 -12.35 7.26 30.51
N LEU A 9 -13.52 6.65 30.30
CA LEU A 9 -14.54 6.49 31.33
C LEU A 9 -14.07 5.60 32.48
N TYR A 10 -13.37 4.52 32.15
CA TYR A 10 -12.77 3.63 33.15
C TYR A 10 -11.73 4.35 34.01
N PHE A 11 -10.82 5.13 33.40
CA PHE A 11 -9.82 5.90 34.15
C PHE A 11 -10.41 7.02 35.02
N ILE A 12 -11.54 7.60 34.61
CA ILE A 12 -12.32 8.52 35.46
C ILE A 12 -12.88 7.79 36.66
N TRP A 13 -13.41 6.57 36.46
CA TRP A 13 -14.00 5.77 37.54
C TRP A 13 -12.97 5.35 38.60
N ILE A 14 -11.73 5.05 38.20
CA ILE A 14 -10.62 4.77 39.15
C ILE A 14 -9.87 6.03 39.61
N GLU A 15 -10.46 7.22 39.43
CA GLU A 15 -9.93 8.54 39.84
C GLU A 15 -8.53 8.91 39.28
N GLN A 16 -8.12 8.26 38.18
CA GLN A 16 -6.86 8.51 37.48
C GLN A 16 -7.01 9.65 36.45
N TRP A 17 -7.23 10.86 36.95
CA TRP A 17 -7.52 12.05 36.14
C TRP A 17 -6.48 12.36 35.06
N PRO A 18 -5.15 12.30 35.32
CA PRO A 18 -4.17 12.67 34.30
C PRO A 18 -4.18 11.74 33.08
N ILE A 19 -4.40 10.44 33.29
CA ILE A 19 -4.54 9.46 32.22
C ILE A 19 -5.85 9.70 31.45
N ALA A 20 -6.96 9.91 32.19
CA ALA A 20 -8.26 10.18 31.59
C ALA A 20 -8.24 11.43 30.70
N ILE A 21 -7.67 12.54 31.19
CA ILE A 21 -7.53 13.80 30.44
C ILE A 21 -6.73 13.58 29.16
N THR A 22 -5.61 12.85 29.25
CA THR A 22 -4.78 12.56 28.08
C THR A 22 -5.54 11.76 27.02
N ASN A 23 -6.33 10.77 27.44
CA ASN A 23 -7.20 10.01 26.53
C ASN A 23 -8.32 10.88 25.92
N LEU A 24 -8.89 11.81 26.68
CA LEU A 24 -9.91 12.75 26.18
C LEU A 24 -9.31 13.72 25.15
N ILE A 25 -8.08 14.19 25.34
CA ILE A 25 -7.35 14.99 24.34
C ILE A 25 -7.20 14.21 23.04
N LEU A 26 -6.85 12.91 23.12
CA LEU A 26 -6.77 12.05 21.94
C LEU A 26 -8.12 11.91 21.21
N VAL A 27 -9.21 11.78 21.96
CA VAL A 27 -10.58 11.75 21.41
C VAL A 27 -10.92 13.07 20.71
N ALA A 28 -10.58 14.21 21.31
CA ALA A 28 -10.80 15.53 20.72
C ALA A 28 -10.00 15.71 19.42
N LEU A 29 -8.72 15.32 19.41
CA LEU A 29 -7.87 15.33 18.21
C LEU A 29 -8.44 14.42 17.11
N ALA A 30 -8.96 13.25 17.47
CA ALA A 30 -9.66 12.40 16.51
C ALA A 30 -10.91 13.11 15.93
N GLY A 31 -11.66 13.85 16.74
CA GLY A 31 -12.77 14.70 16.28
C GLY A 31 -12.32 15.76 15.28
N VAL A 32 -11.19 16.45 15.52
CA VAL A 32 -10.59 17.41 14.58
C VAL A 32 -10.23 16.73 13.27
N THR A 33 -9.59 15.57 13.31
CA THR A 33 -9.24 14.82 12.08
C THR A 33 -10.49 14.42 11.30
N TRP A 34 -11.56 14.01 11.98
CA TRP A 34 -12.83 13.66 11.35
C TRP A 34 -13.49 14.88 10.67
N LEU A 35 -13.47 16.06 11.31
CA LEU A 35 -13.96 17.30 10.71
C LEU A 35 -13.14 17.72 9.48
N LEU A 36 -11.81 17.54 9.52
CA LEU A 36 -10.94 17.79 8.37
C LEU A 36 -11.25 16.83 7.20
N ILE A 37 -11.55 15.55 7.50
CA ILE A 37 -12.00 14.60 6.48
C ILE A 37 -13.34 15.05 5.89
N ARG A 38 -14.31 15.44 6.73
CA ARG A 38 -15.64 15.90 6.29
C ARG A 38 -15.60 17.18 5.44
N SER A 39 -14.62 18.05 5.69
CA SER A 39 -14.38 19.26 4.89
C SER A 39 -13.58 19.01 3.60
N GLY A 40 -13.33 17.74 3.23
CA GLY A 40 -12.62 17.36 2.01
C GLY A 40 -11.09 17.46 2.10
N ARG A 41 -10.54 17.83 3.26
CA ARG A 41 -9.09 18.00 3.48
C ARG A 41 -8.41 16.71 3.95
N LEU A 42 -8.63 15.62 3.22
CA LEU A 42 -8.17 14.27 3.61
C LEU A 42 -6.67 14.20 3.90
N ASN A 43 -5.82 14.79 3.05
CA ASN A 43 -4.37 14.73 3.22
C ASN A 43 -3.89 15.46 4.48
N THR A 44 -4.46 16.63 4.75
CA THR A 44 -4.17 17.38 5.97
C THR A 44 -4.65 16.60 7.20
N ALA A 45 -5.83 15.99 7.12
CA ALA A 45 -6.37 15.17 8.20
C ALA A 45 -5.46 13.98 8.53
N LEU A 46 -4.92 13.29 7.52
CA LEU A 46 -4.02 12.15 7.70
C LEU A 46 -2.73 12.57 8.41
N VAL A 47 -2.10 13.67 7.96
CA VAL A 47 -0.87 14.19 8.58
C VAL A 47 -1.11 14.66 10.02
N VAL A 48 -2.22 15.36 10.27
CA VAL A 48 -2.58 15.82 11.62
C VAL A 48 -2.84 14.62 12.54
N CYS A 49 -3.53 13.60 12.05
CA CYS A 49 -3.79 12.36 12.79
C CYS A 49 -2.49 11.66 13.17
N GLU A 50 -1.61 11.44 12.18
CA GLU A 50 -0.31 10.78 12.38
C GLU A 50 0.55 11.53 13.40
N LEU A 51 0.73 12.84 13.22
CA LEU A 51 1.53 13.66 14.13
C LEU A 51 0.97 13.62 15.54
N SER A 52 -0.36 13.73 15.67
CA SER A 52 -1.05 13.66 16.97
C SER A 52 -0.80 12.32 17.65
N LEU A 53 -0.88 11.20 16.91
CA LEU A 53 -0.65 9.87 17.44
C LEU A 53 0.81 9.61 17.82
N VAL A 54 1.77 10.14 17.06
CA VAL A 54 3.21 10.01 17.38
C VAL A 54 3.53 10.77 18.66
N VAL A 55 3.10 12.04 18.75
CA VAL A 55 3.29 12.87 19.95
C VAL A 55 2.61 12.21 21.15
N PHE A 56 1.38 11.73 20.98
CA PHE A 56 0.66 11.00 22.02
C PHE A 56 1.40 9.75 22.47
N ALA A 57 1.86 8.89 21.56
CA ALA A 57 2.53 7.64 21.91
C ALA A 57 3.84 7.88 22.67
N ILE A 58 4.63 8.88 22.26
CA ILE A 58 5.87 9.27 22.97
C ILE A 58 5.54 9.78 24.36
N PHE A 59 4.62 10.74 24.46
CA PHE A 59 4.22 11.33 25.73
C PHE A 59 3.65 10.27 26.69
N TYR A 60 2.71 9.46 26.20
CA TYR A 60 2.06 8.43 26.99
C TYR A 60 3.05 7.37 27.47
N GLY A 61 3.98 6.95 26.60
CA GLY A 61 5.03 6.00 26.97
C GLY A 61 5.98 6.54 28.04
N LEU A 62 6.27 7.84 28.05
CA LEU A 62 7.14 8.46 29.04
C LEU A 62 6.44 8.75 30.38
N MET A 63 5.15 9.10 30.33
CA MET A 63 4.40 9.57 31.51
C MET A 63 3.61 8.48 32.21
N PHE A 64 3.04 7.54 31.46
CA PHE A 64 2.04 6.60 32.00
C PHE A 64 2.46 5.13 31.89
N ASP A 65 3.41 4.82 31.01
CA ASP A 65 3.94 3.47 30.78
C ASP A 65 5.47 3.38 30.90
N PRO A 66 6.13 3.97 31.93
CA PRO A 66 7.54 3.68 32.16
C PRO A 66 7.73 2.20 32.57
N PRO A 67 8.84 1.56 32.21
CA PRO A 67 9.09 0.17 32.56
C PRO A 67 9.29 0.02 34.09
N SER A 68 8.72 -1.04 34.66
CA SER A 68 8.96 -1.47 36.05
C SER A 68 9.74 -2.79 36.06
N ALA A 69 10.13 -3.29 37.24
CA ALA A 69 11.02 -4.44 37.40
C ALA A 69 10.55 -5.69 36.62
N ASP A 70 9.24 -5.92 36.57
CA ASP A 70 8.65 -7.13 35.96
C ASP A 70 7.78 -6.83 34.72
N ILE A 71 7.47 -5.56 34.45
CA ILE A 71 6.52 -5.16 33.40
C ILE A 71 7.21 -4.18 32.43
N PRO A 72 7.51 -4.61 31.19
CA PRO A 72 8.14 -3.75 30.19
C PRO A 72 7.17 -2.68 29.68
N ARG A 73 7.73 -1.57 29.19
CA ARG A 73 7.02 -0.55 28.40
C ARG A 73 6.45 -1.21 27.14
N ILE A 74 5.18 -1.02 26.80
CA ILE A 74 4.55 -1.62 25.61
C ILE A 74 4.12 -0.59 24.57
N THR A 75 3.82 0.63 25.01
CA THR A 75 3.27 1.73 24.19
C THR A 75 4.16 2.12 23.01
N HIS A 76 5.47 1.94 23.14
CA HIS A 76 6.43 2.22 22.07
C HIS A 76 6.22 1.37 20.82
N LEU A 77 5.58 0.19 20.90
CA LEU A 77 5.26 -0.65 19.72
C LEU A 77 4.40 0.07 18.68
N TYR A 78 3.50 0.97 19.12
CA TYR A 78 2.67 1.75 18.20
C TYR A 78 3.48 2.70 17.32
N LEU A 79 4.69 3.09 17.72
CA LEU A 79 5.55 3.96 16.91
C LEU A 79 6.01 3.27 15.63
N LEU A 80 6.20 1.95 15.62
CA LEU A 80 6.47 1.19 14.40
C LEU A 80 5.26 1.19 13.45
N VAL A 81 4.06 1.02 14.01
CA VAL A 81 2.81 1.06 13.23
C VAL A 81 2.61 2.45 12.62
N LEU A 82 2.86 3.50 13.39
CA LEU A 82 2.75 4.89 12.94
C LEU A 82 3.80 5.24 11.89
N ALA A 83 5.06 4.82 12.07
CA ALA A 83 6.12 4.98 11.08
C ALA A 83 5.74 4.34 9.74
N MET A 84 5.17 3.13 9.79
CA MET A 84 4.69 2.43 8.60
C MET A 84 3.54 3.19 7.91
N LEU A 85 2.55 3.69 8.68
CA LEU A 85 1.47 4.52 8.14
C LEU A 85 1.99 5.80 7.48
N GLY A 86 2.96 6.46 8.12
CA GLY A 86 3.64 7.65 7.59
C GLY A 86 4.32 7.39 6.26
N TYR A 87 5.02 6.26 6.16
CA TYR A 87 5.66 5.84 4.92
C TYR A 87 4.65 5.53 3.80
N ILE A 88 3.52 4.85 4.11
CA ILE A 88 2.42 4.68 3.14
C ILE A 88 1.90 6.04 2.66
N GLY A 89 1.74 7.00 3.58
CA GLY A 89 1.39 8.38 3.26
C GLY A 89 2.37 9.01 2.25
N HIS A 90 3.67 8.85 2.52
CA HIS A 90 4.74 9.35 1.64
C HIS A 90 4.74 8.67 0.26
N LEU A 91 4.46 7.36 0.18
CA LEU A 91 4.35 6.63 -1.09
C LEU A 91 3.18 7.13 -1.95
N ARG A 92 2.07 7.54 -1.31
CA ARG A 92 0.91 8.13 -2.00
C ARG A 92 1.18 9.55 -2.48
N ARG A 93 1.87 10.35 -1.67
CA ARG A 93 2.27 11.72 -2.01
C ARG A 93 3.64 12.00 -1.42
N ARG A 94 4.66 12.14 -2.28
CA ARG A 94 6.02 12.44 -1.83
C ARG A 94 6.03 13.71 -0.97
N SER A 95 6.38 13.53 0.30
CA SER A 95 6.43 14.58 1.31
C SER A 95 7.62 14.35 2.22
N ILE A 96 8.60 15.27 2.20
CA ILE A 96 9.78 15.20 3.08
C ILE A 96 9.34 15.32 4.54
N PHE A 97 8.30 16.11 4.82
CA PHE A 97 7.74 16.24 6.17
C PHE A 97 7.26 14.89 6.73
N GLN A 98 6.53 14.09 5.95
CA GLN A 98 6.10 12.76 6.38
C GLN A 98 7.27 11.80 6.58
N LEU A 99 8.31 11.91 5.74
CA LEU A 99 9.52 11.12 5.93
C LEU A 99 10.22 11.50 7.25
N ALA A 100 10.26 12.79 7.60
CA ALA A 100 10.79 13.25 8.88
C ALA A 100 9.97 12.71 10.06
N VAL A 101 8.64 12.76 10.00
CA VAL A 101 7.76 12.18 11.05
C VAL A 101 7.97 10.67 11.18
N THR A 102 8.14 9.96 10.05
CA THR A 102 8.48 8.53 10.03
C THR A 102 9.82 8.28 10.73
N ALA A 103 10.85 9.06 10.39
CA ALA A 103 12.18 8.93 11.01
C ALA A 103 12.15 9.25 12.52
N VAL A 104 11.42 10.29 12.93
CA VAL A 104 11.21 10.62 14.35
C VAL A 104 10.51 9.49 15.09
N SER A 105 9.49 8.86 14.48
CA SER A 105 8.79 7.73 15.08
C SER A 105 9.72 6.52 15.29
N LEU A 106 10.57 6.21 14.31
CA LEU A 106 11.57 5.14 14.42
C LEU A 106 12.65 5.46 15.46
N ALA A 107 13.15 6.69 15.49
CA ALA A 107 14.13 7.12 16.48
C ALA A 107 13.55 7.07 17.90
N ALA A 108 12.31 7.53 18.08
CA ALA A 108 11.61 7.45 19.34
C ALA A 108 11.31 6.01 19.77
N PHE A 109 10.96 5.12 18.83
CA PHE A 109 10.83 3.70 19.09
C PHE A 109 12.12 3.12 19.68
N VAL A 110 13.25 3.34 19.01
CA VAL A 110 14.57 2.85 19.47
C VAL A 110 14.94 3.44 20.82
N ALA A 111 14.74 4.75 21.01
CA ALA A 111 15.04 5.41 22.27
C ALA A 111 14.22 4.83 23.43
N LEU A 112 12.91 4.65 23.24
CA LEU A 112 12.01 4.14 24.29
C LEU A 112 12.15 2.64 24.51
N SER A 113 12.57 1.85 23.50
CA SER A 113 12.84 0.42 23.66
C SER A 113 14.15 0.17 24.40
N CYS A 114 15.14 1.05 24.25
CA CYS A 114 16.46 0.89 24.86
C CYS A 114 16.61 1.62 26.21
N THR A 115 15.60 2.36 26.67
CA THR A 115 15.69 3.14 27.92
C THR A 115 14.69 2.68 28.96
N THR A 116 15.21 2.45 30.16
CA THR A 116 14.41 2.24 31.38
C THR A 116 14.07 3.54 32.10
N TYR A 117 14.45 4.68 31.52
CA TYR A 117 14.24 5.98 32.13
C TYR A 117 12.75 6.28 32.33
N ALA A 118 12.44 6.72 33.54
CA ALA A 118 11.14 7.21 33.98
C ALA A 118 11.32 8.61 34.58
N PHE A 119 10.42 9.53 34.25
CA PHE A 119 10.43 10.83 34.91
C PHE A 119 9.99 10.68 36.37
N PRO A 120 10.57 11.45 37.32
CA PRO A 120 10.18 11.37 38.73
C PRO A 120 8.70 11.69 39.01
N PHE A 121 8.06 12.42 38.11
CA PHE A 121 6.64 12.81 38.16
C PHE A 121 5.75 11.95 37.25
N ALA A 122 6.29 10.90 36.62
CA ALA A 122 5.51 9.98 35.82
C ALA A 122 4.50 9.24 36.72
N GLN A 123 3.27 9.14 36.25
CA GLN A 123 2.20 8.44 36.96
C GLN A 123 1.96 7.10 36.28
N THR A 124 2.49 6.04 36.85
CA THR A 124 2.38 4.71 36.26
C THR A 124 0.96 4.18 36.34
N ILE A 125 0.46 3.61 35.24
CA ILE A 125 -0.78 2.83 35.27
C ILE A 125 -0.61 1.70 36.30
N PRO A 126 -1.64 1.35 37.07
CA PRO A 126 -1.60 0.21 37.99
C PRO A 126 -1.16 -1.10 37.31
N ASP A 127 -0.30 -1.88 37.98
CA ASP A 127 0.37 -3.05 37.40
C ASP A 127 -0.61 -4.20 37.03
N ASP A 128 -1.75 -4.30 37.73
CA ASP A 128 -2.85 -5.21 37.40
C ASP A 128 -3.41 -4.93 36.00
N ILE A 129 -3.65 -3.65 35.67
CA ILE A 129 -4.12 -3.21 34.36
C ILE A 129 -3.00 -3.36 33.32
N ARG A 130 -1.75 -3.04 33.68
CA ARG A 130 -0.60 -3.12 32.75
C ARG A 130 -0.29 -4.54 32.32
N SER A 131 -0.41 -5.52 33.20
CA SER A 131 -0.15 -6.93 32.89
C SER A 131 -1.06 -7.45 31.76
N ILE A 132 -2.35 -7.09 31.80
CA ILE A 132 -3.32 -7.36 30.74
C ILE A 132 -3.02 -6.49 29.52
N GLY A 133 -2.69 -5.22 29.76
CA GLY A 133 -2.37 -4.23 28.74
C GLY A 133 -1.20 -4.62 27.84
N ILE A 134 -0.19 -5.35 28.34
CA ILE A 134 0.93 -5.86 27.53
C ILE A 134 0.41 -6.73 26.39
N TRP A 135 -0.43 -7.72 26.72
CA TRP A 135 -0.96 -8.65 25.72
C TRP A 135 -1.94 -7.96 24.77
N VAL A 136 -2.85 -7.15 25.31
CA VAL A 136 -3.85 -6.45 24.49
C VAL A 136 -3.18 -5.47 23.52
N ASN A 137 -2.27 -4.62 24.00
CA ASN A 137 -1.57 -3.66 23.15
C ASN A 137 -0.61 -4.34 22.20
N GLY A 138 0.09 -5.40 22.63
CA GLY A 138 0.96 -6.20 21.77
C GLY A 138 0.20 -6.80 20.60
N VAL A 139 -0.89 -7.53 20.86
CA VAL A 139 -1.74 -8.13 19.82
C VAL A 139 -2.32 -7.06 18.89
N LEU A 140 -2.79 -5.93 19.43
CA LEU A 140 -3.33 -4.84 18.64
C LEU A 140 -2.26 -4.22 17.73
N ALA A 141 -1.09 -3.89 18.26
CA ALA A 141 0.02 -3.33 17.50
C ALA A 141 0.50 -4.29 16.40
N THR A 142 0.68 -5.58 16.71
CA THR A 142 1.06 -6.59 15.73
C THR A 142 -0.01 -6.73 14.63
N THR A 143 -1.29 -6.75 14.99
CA THR A 143 -2.39 -6.82 14.00
C THR A 143 -2.38 -5.61 13.07
N MET A 144 -2.21 -4.41 13.63
CA MET A 144 -2.09 -3.18 12.84
C MET A 144 -0.84 -3.19 11.95
N MET A 145 0.27 -3.76 12.44
CA MET A 145 1.51 -3.91 11.68
C MET A 145 1.32 -4.85 10.48
N CYS A 146 0.72 -6.03 10.69
CA CYS A 146 0.36 -6.95 9.61
C CYS A 146 -0.54 -6.28 8.56
N GLY A 147 -1.57 -5.55 9.01
CA GLY A 147 -2.47 -4.82 8.13
C GLY A 147 -1.76 -3.75 7.29
N GLY A 148 -0.81 -3.02 7.88
CA GLY A 148 -0.06 -2.02 7.12
C GLY A 148 1.03 -2.61 6.21
N ILE A 149 1.66 -3.73 6.57
CA ILE A 149 2.55 -4.46 5.65
C ILE A 149 1.76 -4.88 4.41
N TYR A 150 0.57 -5.46 4.61
CA TYR A 150 -0.34 -5.80 3.52
C TYR A 150 -0.71 -4.56 2.68
N ALA A 151 -0.99 -3.42 3.32
CA ALA A 151 -1.29 -2.18 2.62
C ALA A 151 -0.10 -1.65 1.80
N ILE A 152 1.14 -1.73 2.33
CA ILE A 152 2.36 -1.38 1.61
C ILE A 152 2.55 -2.29 0.39
N GLN A 153 2.45 -3.61 0.57
CA GLN A 153 2.58 -4.56 -0.53
C GLN A 153 1.57 -4.25 -1.63
N ARG A 154 0.32 -3.95 -1.26
CA ARG A 154 -0.72 -3.54 -2.21
C ARG A 154 -0.39 -2.23 -2.93
N GLU A 155 0.24 -1.28 -2.26
CA GLU A 155 0.60 0.02 -2.87
C GLU A 155 1.81 -0.09 -3.80
N ILE A 156 2.79 -0.95 -3.46
CA ILE A 156 3.98 -1.22 -4.27
C ILE A 156 3.63 -2.06 -5.51
N THR A 157 2.81 -3.10 -5.35
CA THR A 157 2.40 -3.99 -6.45
C THR A 157 1.35 -3.37 -7.38
N ARG A 158 0.79 -2.21 -7.01
CA ARG A 158 -0.21 -1.54 -7.83
C ARG A 158 0.44 -1.09 -9.15
N PRO A 159 -0.06 -1.53 -10.32
CA PRO A 159 0.45 -1.05 -11.60
C PRO A 159 0.31 0.47 -11.68
N LYS A 160 1.40 1.16 -12.01
CA LYS A 160 1.45 2.63 -12.19
C LYS A 160 1.97 2.95 -13.58
N GLY A 161 1.54 4.08 -14.13
CA GLY A 161 1.99 4.57 -15.45
C GLY A 161 1.64 3.60 -16.58
N MET A 162 2.65 3.26 -17.39
CA MET A 162 2.51 2.45 -18.61
C MET A 162 1.80 1.11 -18.36
N ALA A 163 2.11 0.41 -17.27
CA ALA A 163 1.49 -0.87 -16.95
C ALA A 163 -0.02 -0.75 -16.68
N LEU A 164 -0.44 0.34 -16.03
CA LEU A 164 -1.87 0.60 -15.79
C LEU A 164 -2.59 0.94 -17.11
N GLU A 165 -1.96 1.78 -17.94
CA GLU A 165 -2.47 2.12 -19.26
C GLU A 165 -2.62 0.87 -20.14
N LEU A 166 -1.62 -0.01 -20.15
CA LEU A 166 -1.60 -1.26 -20.91
C LEU A 166 -2.67 -2.25 -20.44
N ARG A 167 -2.87 -2.41 -19.13
CA ARG A 167 -3.97 -3.24 -18.59
C ARG A 167 -5.34 -2.74 -19.05
N ASN A 168 -5.51 -1.42 -19.18
CA ASN A 168 -6.75 -0.83 -19.68
C ASN A 168 -6.85 -0.92 -21.21
N ALA A 169 -5.73 -0.85 -21.92
CA ALA A 169 -5.66 -0.96 -23.38
C ALA A 169 -6.30 -2.24 -23.90
N VAL A 170 -6.01 -3.37 -23.25
CA VAL A 170 -6.64 -4.68 -23.56
C VAL A 170 -8.17 -4.60 -23.49
N ARG A 171 -8.72 -3.91 -22.48
CA ARG A 171 -10.17 -3.75 -22.31
C ARG A 171 -10.79 -2.73 -23.26
N ARG A 172 -10.00 -1.76 -23.71
CA ARG A 172 -10.44 -0.67 -24.59
C ARG A 172 -10.26 -0.98 -26.09
N GLY A 173 -9.77 -2.18 -26.43
CA GLY A 173 -9.54 -2.57 -27.82
C GLY A 173 -8.42 -1.76 -28.48
N GLU A 174 -7.44 -1.28 -27.70
CA GLU A 174 -6.30 -0.49 -28.19
C GLU A 174 -5.15 -1.39 -28.70
N MET A 175 -5.33 -2.72 -28.66
CA MET A 175 -4.32 -3.70 -29.02
C MET A 175 -4.61 -4.24 -30.41
N GLU A 176 -3.57 -4.43 -31.21
CA GLU A 176 -3.65 -4.93 -32.58
C GLU A 176 -2.57 -5.98 -32.82
N LEU A 177 -2.84 -6.93 -33.72
CA LEU A 177 -1.84 -7.84 -34.24
C LEU A 177 -1.42 -7.40 -35.63
N TYR A 178 -0.11 -7.23 -35.81
CA TYR A 178 0.50 -7.04 -37.12
C TYR A 178 1.12 -8.35 -37.55
N PHE A 179 1.10 -8.63 -38.85
CA PHE A 179 1.56 -9.90 -39.40
C PHE A 179 2.82 -9.68 -40.21
N GLN A 180 3.92 -10.31 -39.79
CA GLN A 180 5.15 -10.34 -40.57
C GLN A 180 5.19 -11.62 -41.41
N PRO A 181 5.11 -11.54 -42.75
CA PRO A 181 5.10 -12.72 -43.60
C PRO A 181 6.38 -13.56 -43.47
N GLN A 182 6.22 -14.87 -43.41
CA GLN A 182 7.29 -15.85 -43.47
C GLN A 182 7.25 -16.50 -44.85
N ILE A 183 8.34 -16.35 -45.61
CA ILE A 183 8.44 -16.83 -47.00
C ILE A 183 9.44 -17.97 -47.11
N ASP A 184 9.19 -18.87 -48.06
CA ASP A 184 10.16 -19.88 -48.46
C ASP A 184 11.25 -19.31 -49.39
N LEU A 185 12.17 -20.16 -49.82
CA LEU A 185 13.25 -19.79 -50.76
C LEU A 185 12.75 -19.40 -52.16
N THR A 186 11.49 -19.72 -52.49
CA THR A 186 10.85 -19.39 -53.77
C THR A 186 10.07 -18.07 -53.71
N GLY A 187 9.94 -17.47 -52.52
CA GLY A 187 9.15 -16.26 -52.28
C GLY A 187 7.67 -16.54 -51.98
N THR A 188 7.28 -17.80 -51.80
CA THR A 188 5.93 -18.19 -51.43
C THR A 188 5.71 -17.96 -49.93
N VAL A 189 4.60 -17.30 -49.56
CA VAL A 189 4.24 -17.09 -48.15
C VAL A 189 3.77 -18.41 -47.54
N LEU A 190 4.49 -18.88 -46.52
CA LEU A 190 4.15 -20.09 -45.75
C LEU A 190 3.25 -19.77 -44.56
N GLY A 191 3.38 -18.56 -44.01
CA GLY A 191 2.68 -18.15 -42.80
C GLY A 191 3.05 -16.73 -42.40
N ALA A 192 2.74 -16.37 -41.16
CA ALA A 192 3.14 -15.10 -40.60
C ALA A 192 3.48 -15.21 -39.11
N GLU A 193 4.31 -14.30 -38.62
CA GLU A 193 4.48 -14.05 -37.19
C GLU A 193 3.51 -12.96 -36.74
N ALA A 194 2.74 -13.25 -35.69
CA ALA A 194 1.85 -12.30 -35.02
C ALA A 194 2.67 -11.43 -34.06
N LEU A 195 2.74 -10.14 -34.37
CA LEU A 195 3.46 -9.15 -33.61
C LEU A 195 2.47 -8.19 -32.94
N LEU A 196 2.45 -8.22 -31.61
CA LEU A 196 1.58 -7.33 -30.82
C LEU A 196 1.96 -5.86 -31.04
N ARG A 197 0.95 -5.01 -31.21
CA ARG A 197 1.06 -3.55 -31.31
C ARG A 197 0.05 -2.91 -30.37
N TRP A 198 0.42 -1.75 -29.84
CA TRP A 198 -0.45 -0.95 -29.00
C TRP A 198 -0.66 0.43 -29.63
N GLN A 199 -1.91 0.72 -29.99
CA GLN A 199 -2.34 2.02 -30.47
C GLN A 199 -2.82 2.87 -29.29
N HIS A 200 -1.89 3.61 -28.67
CA HIS A 200 -2.25 4.41 -27.52
C HIS A 200 -2.98 5.70 -27.95
N PRO A 201 -4.16 6.03 -27.36
CA PRO A 201 -5.02 7.11 -27.83
C PRO A 201 -4.38 8.51 -27.79
N LYS A 202 -3.36 8.72 -26.94
CA LYS A 202 -2.65 10.00 -26.84
C LYS A 202 -1.23 9.97 -27.40
N ARG A 203 -0.60 8.80 -27.47
CA ARG A 203 0.83 8.66 -27.84
C ARG A 203 0.99 8.12 -29.27
N GLY A 204 -0.09 7.65 -29.88
CA GLY A 204 -0.02 6.93 -31.14
C GLY A 204 0.56 5.52 -30.95
N PRO A 205 1.17 4.94 -31.99
CA PRO A 205 1.73 3.60 -31.93
C PRO A 205 2.90 3.53 -30.94
N VAL A 206 2.78 2.68 -29.92
CA VAL A 206 3.81 2.44 -28.90
C VAL A 206 4.56 1.15 -29.24
N SER A 207 5.89 1.22 -29.24
CA SER A 207 6.76 0.08 -29.58
C SER A 207 6.67 -1.03 -28.53
N PRO A 208 6.67 -2.33 -28.93
CA PRO A 208 6.79 -3.46 -28.01
C PRO A 208 8.00 -3.36 -27.08
N GLY A 209 9.12 -2.81 -27.56
CA GLY A 209 10.30 -2.61 -26.73
C GLY A 209 10.09 -1.65 -25.55
N GLU A 210 9.07 -0.79 -25.60
CA GLU A 210 8.72 0.13 -24.51
C GLU A 210 7.73 -0.51 -23.52
N PHE A 211 6.69 -1.19 -24.01
CA PHE A 211 5.62 -1.68 -23.14
C PHE A 211 5.81 -3.11 -22.63
N ILE A 212 6.56 -3.98 -23.32
CA ILE A 212 6.78 -5.37 -22.89
C ILE A 212 7.56 -5.43 -21.57
N PRO A 213 8.69 -4.70 -21.37
CA PRO A 213 9.39 -4.69 -20.08
C PRO A 213 8.50 -4.18 -18.94
N ALA A 214 7.64 -3.20 -19.22
CA ALA A 214 6.67 -2.69 -18.24
C ALA A 214 5.57 -3.71 -17.93
N ALA A 215 5.15 -4.51 -18.91
CA ALA A 215 4.20 -5.60 -18.74
C ALA A 215 4.77 -6.73 -17.90
N GLU A 216 6.01 -7.14 -18.17
CA GLU A 216 6.72 -8.18 -17.41
C GLU A 216 6.90 -7.77 -15.94
N ALA A 217 7.44 -6.57 -15.69
CA ALA A 217 7.64 -6.06 -14.34
C ALA A 217 6.33 -5.93 -13.54
N ALA A 218 5.21 -5.73 -14.23
CA ALA A 218 3.88 -5.64 -13.64
C ALA A 218 3.09 -6.96 -13.63
N GLY A 219 3.67 -8.06 -14.11
CA GLY A 219 3.01 -9.38 -14.19
C GLY A 219 1.81 -9.43 -15.15
N LEU A 220 1.80 -8.60 -16.20
CA LEU A 220 0.70 -8.52 -17.18
C LEU A 220 0.86 -9.49 -18.36
N MET A 221 1.96 -10.23 -18.47
CA MET A 221 2.18 -11.16 -19.58
C MET A 221 1.07 -12.19 -19.77
N PRO A 222 0.50 -12.80 -18.71
CA PRO A 222 -0.64 -13.72 -18.89
C PRO A 222 -1.88 -13.05 -19.49
N LEU A 223 -2.13 -11.78 -19.13
CA LEU A 223 -3.25 -11.00 -19.68
C LEU A 223 -3.05 -10.71 -21.17
N LEU A 224 -1.84 -10.30 -21.55
CA LEU A 224 -1.48 -10.00 -22.94
C LEU A 224 -1.45 -11.27 -23.79
N GLY A 225 -0.81 -12.33 -23.31
CA GLY A 225 -0.72 -13.62 -23.99
C GLY A 225 -2.10 -14.21 -24.25
N GLY A 226 -3.01 -14.16 -23.26
CA GLY A 226 -4.39 -14.60 -23.46
C GLY A 226 -5.12 -13.83 -24.56
N TRP A 227 -4.97 -12.50 -24.60
CA TRP A 227 -5.55 -11.67 -25.65
C TRP A 227 -4.94 -11.97 -27.04
N VAL A 228 -3.61 -12.09 -27.13
CA VAL A 228 -2.89 -12.40 -28.38
C VAL A 228 -3.33 -13.75 -28.94
N ILE A 229 -3.42 -14.79 -28.10
CA ILE A 229 -3.85 -16.12 -28.52
C ILE A 229 -5.29 -16.08 -29.03
N GLN A 230 -6.19 -15.40 -28.32
CA GLN A 230 -7.58 -15.27 -28.74
C GLN A 230 -7.70 -14.61 -30.11
N GLU A 231 -6.95 -13.52 -30.34
CA GLU A 231 -6.98 -12.77 -31.59
C GLU A 231 -6.28 -13.51 -32.74
N ALA A 232 -5.22 -14.27 -32.44
CA ALA A 232 -4.55 -15.17 -33.37
C ALA A 232 -5.50 -16.29 -33.84
N CYS A 233 -6.22 -16.92 -32.92
CA CYS A 233 -7.23 -17.93 -33.26
C CYS A 233 -8.37 -17.34 -34.09
N ARG A 234 -8.85 -16.13 -33.76
CA ARG A 234 -9.86 -15.41 -34.54
C ARG A 234 -9.37 -15.14 -35.96
N THR A 235 -8.11 -14.73 -36.10
CA THR A 235 -7.49 -14.48 -37.41
C THR A 235 -7.39 -15.77 -38.23
N LEU A 236 -6.91 -16.87 -37.65
CA LEU A 236 -6.82 -18.16 -38.33
C LEU A 236 -8.19 -18.68 -38.76
N ALA A 237 -9.24 -18.49 -37.95
CA ALA A 237 -10.60 -18.84 -38.33
C ALA A 237 -11.05 -18.05 -39.57
N LEU A 238 -10.80 -16.74 -39.62
CA LEU A 238 -11.11 -15.91 -40.79
C LEU A 238 -10.31 -16.34 -42.03
N TRP A 239 -9.04 -16.70 -41.87
CA TRP A 239 -8.21 -17.19 -42.99
C TRP A 239 -8.67 -18.55 -43.50
N SER A 240 -9.27 -19.38 -42.65
CA SER A 240 -9.75 -20.71 -43.04
C SER A 240 -10.89 -20.65 -44.07
N ASP A 241 -11.63 -19.54 -44.11
CA ASP A 241 -12.71 -19.29 -45.09
C ASP A 241 -12.18 -18.86 -46.47
N ASP A 242 -10.90 -18.45 -46.57
CA ASP A 242 -10.27 -18.03 -47.82
C ASP A 242 -9.38 -19.16 -48.38
N PRO A 243 -9.68 -19.71 -49.58
CA PRO A 243 -8.87 -20.75 -50.21
C PRO A 243 -7.38 -20.41 -50.37
N ALA A 244 -7.04 -19.12 -50.49
CA ALA A 244 -5.67 -18.65 -50.63
C ALA A 244 -4.92 -18.55 -49.29
N LEU A 245 -5.64 -18.39 -48.17
CA LEU A 245 -5.05 -18.15 -46.85
C LEU A 245 -5.17 -19.35 -45.91
N ARG A 246 -6.08 -20.29 -46.17
CA ARG A 246 -6.40 -21.43 -45.28
C ARG A 246 -5.23 -22.37 -44.95
N THR A 247 -4.17 -22.36 -45.75
CA THR A 247 -2.97 -23.17 -45.50
C THR A 247 -1.88 -22.43 -44.72
N LEU A 248 -2.06 -21.12 -44.48
CA LEU A 248 -1.09 -20.29 -43.77
C LEU A 248 -1.08 -20.62 -42.28
N THR A 249 0.12 -20.71 -41.72
CA THR A 249 0.31 -20.86 -40.27
C THR A 249 0.57 -19.51 -39.61
N LEU A 250 0.18 -19.38 -38.34
CA LEU A 250 0.46 -18.17 -37.55
C LEU A 250 1.35 -18.52 -36.35
N ALA A 251 2.55 -17.93 -36.30
CA ALA A 251 3.45 -18.03 -35.17
C ALA A 251 3.13 -16.95 -34.14
N VAL A 252 3.09 -17.32 -32.85
CA VAL A 252 2.78 -16.42 -31.74
C VAL A 252 3.93 -16.46 -30.73
N ASN A 253 4.41 -15.29 -30.33
CA ASN A 253 5.42 -15.18 -29.27
C ASN A 253 4.80 -15.49 -27.90
N VAL A 254 5.45 -16.39 -27.15
CA VAL A 254 5.04 -16.79 -25.79
C VAL A 254 6.16 -16.38 -24.83
N SER A 255 5.81 -15.69 -23.74
CA SER A 255 6.74 -15.14 -22.74
C SER A 255 6.33 -15.55 -21.33
#